data_AF-A0A952AW79-F1
#
_entry.id   AF-A0A952AW79-F1
#
_cell.length_a   1.000
_cell.length_b   1.000
_cell.length_c   1.000
_cell.angle_alpha   90.00
_cell.angle_beta   90.00
_cell.angle_gamma   90.00
#
_symmetry.space_group_name_H-M   'P 1'
#
loop_
_entity.id
_entity.type
_entity.pdbx_description
1 polymer ?
#
loop_
_entity_poly.entity_id
_entity_poly.type
_entity_poly.pdbx_seq_one_letter_code
_entity_poly.pdbx_strand_id
1 'polypeptide(L)'
;MQLLKVAEREFEIALDDAALDSADFGVWWPIERKHTERSRNIRVRRLAVRKGLVSKFKQIPFAQFYRDHLKKYAGVRWLARRLNWFKVYSSYVNLLTAVLYSKHAREWRKVLALADFVKKKGVASCDLVDAEQIEIPQPMVYPSGAREYPASFLDQYSFPRLFVATINDAKVYGGTNLILADDGMVICHDLYDFAHDYTAEELHGLTFHDHDNKHIRWLSYDEAPEVVPICATFVDACAVNYAHWLTEVLPRIALFCSDR
;
A
#
# COMPACT_ATOMS: atom_id res chain seq x y z
N MET A 1 -22.33 7.74 -2.87
CA MET A 1 -22.41 7.54 -4.34
C MET A 1 -21.23 8.13 -5.12
N GLN A 2 -20.50 9.14 -4.59
CA GLN A 2 -19.25 9.63 -5.19
C GLN A 2 -18.02 8.73 -4.88
N LEU A 3 -17.95 8.12 -3.69
CA LEU A 3 -16.84 7.23 -3.30
C LEU A 3 -16.76 5.92 -4.12
N LEU A 4 -17.92 5.33 -4.47
CA LEU A 4 -17.97 4.20 -5.41
C LEU A 4 -17.36 4.57 -6.78
N LYS A 5 -17.57 5.81 -7.25
CA LYS A 5 -17.00 6.27 -8.53
C LYS A 5 -15.48 6.47 -8.49
N VAL A 6 -14.91 6.74 -7.31
CA VAL A 6 -13.45 6.90 -7.14
C VAL A 6 -12.78 5.53 -7.10
N ALA A 7 -13.29 4.60 -6.30
CA ALA A 7 -12.84 3.20 -6.30
C ALA A 7 -13.03 2.53 -7.67
N GLU A 8 -14.13 2.82 -8.37
CA GLU A 8 -14.39 2.37 -9.75
C GLU A 8 -13.39 2.93 -10.76
N ARG A 9 -12.90 4.16 -10.56
CA ARG A 9 -11.93 4.82 -11.44
C ARG A 9 -10.51 4.34 -11.19
N GLU A 10 -10.14 4.12 -9.92
CA GLU A 10 -8.83 3.58 -9.55
C GLU A 10 -8.67 2.11 -9.92
N PHE A 11 -9.76 1.32 -9.87
CA PHE A 11 -9.74 -0.05 -10.39
C PHE A 11 -9.69 -0.12 -11.92
N GLU A 12 -10.33 0.82 -12.63
CA GLU A 12 -10.15 0.96 -14.09
C GLU A 12 -8.70 1.35 -14.42
N ILE A 13 -8.04 2.20 -13.62
CA ILE A 13 -6.62 2.54 -13.75
C ILE A 13 -5.73 1.30 -13.51
N ALA A 14 -5.95 0.53 -12.44
CA ALA A 14 -5.20 -0.71 -12.16
C ALA A 14 -5.35 -1.78 -13.27
N LEU A 15 -6.48 -1.78 -13.99
CA LEU A 15 -6.72 -2.59 -15.18
C LEU A 15 -6.18 -1.97 -16.48
N ASP A 16 -5.95 -0.65 -16.54
CA ASP A 16 -5.37 0.12 -17.66
C ASP A 16 -3.85 0.37 -17.54
N ASP A 17 -3.16 -0.37 -16.66
CA ASP A 17 -1.72 -0.29 -16.36
C ASP A 17 -0.73 -0.60 -17.51
N ALA A 18 -1.00 -0.17 -18.74
CA ALA A 18 0.05 0.05 -19.72
C ALA A 18 1.06 1.10 -19.22
N ALA A 19 0.64 2.03 -18.34
CA ALA A 19 1.53 3.03 -17.74
C ALA A 19 2.42 2.45 -16.62
N LEU A 20 1.89 1.56 -15.76
CA LEU A 20 2.65 0.95 -14.65
C LEU A 20 3.51 -0.26 -15.08
N ASP A 21 3.16 -0.99 -16.14
CA ASP A 21 4.07 -1.98 -16.75
C ASP A 21 5.25 -1.31 -17.50
N SER A 22 5.11 -0.03 -17.89
CA SER A 22 6.19 0.78 -18.48
C SER A 22 7.04 1.51 -17.44
N ALA A 23 6.63 1.50 -16.17
CA ALA A 23 7.46 1.95 -15.07
C ALA A 23 8.48 0.85 -14.74
N ASP A 24 9.34 0.55 -15.71
CA ASP A 24 10.76 0.50 -15.41
C ASP A 24 11.07 1.86 -14.75
N PHE A 25 10.86 1.94 -13.44
CA PHE A 25 11.48 2.94 -12.60
C PHE A 25 12.98 2.65 -12.69
N GLY A 26 13.58 3.06 -13.81
CA GLY A 26 14.99 3.30 -13.94
C GLY A 26 15.30 4.32 -12.87
N VAL A 27 15.75 3.82 -11.72
CA VAL A 27 16.31 4.66 -10.66
C VAL A 27 17.46 5.40 -11.32
N TRP A 28 17.21 6.65 -11.66
CA TRP A 28 18.24 7.57 -12.12
C TRP A 28 19.07 7.90 -10.88
N TRP A 29 20.04 7.04 -10.59
CA TRP A 29 21.11 7.39 -9.67
C TRP A 29 22.12 8.20 -10.47
N PRO A 30 22.39 9.47 -10.14
CA PRO A 30 23.58 10.12 -10.66
C PRO A 30 24.78 9.42 -10.00
N ILE A 31 25.29 8.37 -10.65
CA ILE A 31 26.65 7.91 -10.40
C ILE A 31 27.55 8.97 -11.01
N GLU A 32 27.84 10.01 -10.23
CA GLU A 32 29.14 10.67 -10.20
C GLU A 32 29.11 11.82 -9.21
N ARG A 33 29.63 11.57 -8.00
CA ARG A 33 30.63 12.44 -7.35
C ARG A 33 31.17 11.77 -6.09
N LYS A 34 32.49 11.81 -6.00
CA LYS A 34 33.40 11.35 -4.93
C LYS A 34 32.74 11.32 -3.55
N HIS A 35 32.26 10.14 -3.14
CA HIS A 35 31.86 9.92 -1.76
C HIS A 35 33.10 9.77 -0.88
N THR A 36 33.14 10.61 0.15
CA THR A 36 33.99 10.52 1.32
C THR A 36 33.95 9.11 1.94
N GLU A 37 35.07 8.66 2.52
CA GLU A 37 35.34 7.28 2.95
C GLU A 37 34.38 6.67 3.99
N ARG A 38 33.34 7.39 4.42
CA ARG A 38 32.40 6.99 5.49
C ARG A 38 31.24 6.11 5.03
N SER A 39 30.99 5.96 3.73
CA SER A 39 29.82 5.24 3.17
C SER A 39 30.09 3.78 2.78
N ARG A 40 31.23 3.19 3.16
CA ARG A 40 31.72 1.90 2.61
C ARG A 40 30.88 0.64 2.93
N ASN A 41 29.82 0.69 3.74
CA ASN A 41 29.05 -0.50 4.14
C ASN A 41 27.51 -0.42 3.94
N ILE A 42 27.00 0.52 3.15
CA ILE A 42 25.57 0.51 2.81
C ILE A 42 25.35 -0.49 1.67
N ARG A 43 24.95 -1.72 1.98
CA ARG A 43 24.47 -2.68 0.99
C ARG A 43 23.01 -2.37 0.64
N VAL A 44 22.80 -1.55 -0.37
CA VAL A 44 21.47 -1.40 -0.99
C VAL A 44 21.20 -2.65 -1.81
N ARG A 45 20.25 -3.48 -1.37
CA ARG A 45 19.77 -4.63 -2.14
C ARG A 45 18.35 -4.36 -2.59
N ARG A 46 18.13 -4.43 -3.90
CA ARG A 46 16.78 -4.52 -4.45
C ARG A 46 16.33 -5.97 -4.29
N LEU A 47 15.41 -6.21 -3.35
CA LEU A 47 14.71 -7.50 -3.32
C LEU A 47 13.78 -7.54 -4.54
N ALA A 48 13.82 -8.65 -5.28
CA ALA A 48 12.97 -8.82 -6.45
C ALA A 48 11.50 -8.76 -6.01
N VAL A 49 10.77 -7.78 -6.50
CA VAL A 49 9.32 -7.67 -6.23
C VAL A 49 8.64 -8.80 -6.99
N ARG A 50 8.14 -9.80 -6.25
CA ARG A 50 7.36 -10.90 -6.85
C ARG A 50 6.11 -10.31 -7.50
N LYS A 51 5.91 -10.60 -8.78
CA LYS A 51 4.71 -10.26 -9.54
C LYS A 51 3.47 -10.87 -8.86
N GLY A 52 2.56 -10.03 -8.37
CA GLY A 52 1.37 -10.43 -7.62
C GLY A 52 0.31 -11.15 -8.47
N LEU A 53 -0.73 -11.71 -7.85
CA LEU A 53 -1.71 -12.56 -8.52
C LEU A 53 -2.40 -11.85 -9.71
N VAL A 54 -2.60 -10.55 -9.62
CA VAL A 54 -3.20 -9.73 -10.68
C VAL A 54 -2.40 -9.81 -11.98
N SER A 55 -1.07 -9.80 -11.89
CA SER A 55 -0.19 -9.93 -13.06
C SER A 55 -0.30 -11.30 -13.74
N LYS A 56 -0.50 -12.37 -12.95
CA LYS A 56 -0.73 -13.72 -13.49
C LYS A 56 -2.11 -13.83 -14.13
N PHE A 57 -3.12 -13.18 -13.54
CA PHE A 57 -4.46 -13.12 -14.11
C PHE A 57 -4.47 -12.41 -15.48
N LYS A 58 -3.70 -11.32 -15.61
CA LYS A 58 -3.51 -10.60 -16.89
C LYS A 58 -2.91 -11.47 -18.00
N GLN A 59 -2.28 -12.60 -17.68
CA GLN A 59 -1.69 -13.53 -18.65
C GLN A 59 -2.65 -14.65 -19.09
N ILE A 60 -3.84 -14.76 -18.48
CA ILE A 60 -4.82 -15.78 -18.87
C ILE A 60 -5.42 -15.40 -20.22
N PRO A 61 -5.55 -16.34 -21.19
CA PRO A 61 -6.07 -16.04 -22.54
C PRO A 61 -7.43 -15.35 -22.53
N PHE A 62 -8.31 -15.72 -21.61
CA PHE A 62 -9.61 -15.07 -21.44
C PHE A 62 -9.49 -13.61 -20.98
N ALA A 63 -8.59 -13.32 -20.05
CA ALA A 63 -8.36 -11.95 -19.57
C ALA A 63 -7.74 -11.08 -20.67
N GLN A 64 -6.81 -11.65 -21.46
CA GLN A 64 -6.26 -11.00 -22.65
C GLN A 64 -7.36 -10.72 -23.68
N PHE A 65 -8.15 -11.72 -24.04
CA PHE A 65 -9.27 -11.57 -24.98
C PHE A 65 -10.27 -10.51 -24.51
N TYR A 66 -10.61 -10.49 -23.21
CA TYR A 66 -11.48 -9.47 -22.64
C TYR A 66 -10.89 -8.06 -22.82
N ARG A 67 -9.61 -7.84 -22.50
CA ARG A 67 -8.96 -6.52 -22.63
C ARG A 67 -8.86 -6.09 -24.09
N ASP A 68 -8.44 -7.00 -24.97
CA ASP A 68 -8.09 -6.69 -26.35
C ASP A 68 -9.33 -6.49 -27.23
N HIS A 69 -10.41 -7.23 -26.94
CA HIS A 69 -11.62 -7.27 -27.78
C HIS A 69 -12.88 -6.78 -27.08
N LEU A 70 -13.15 -7.19 -25.84
CA LEU A 70 -14.45 -6.95 -25.20
C LEU A 70 -14.55 -5.61 -24.43
N LYS A 71 -13.44 -5.14 -23.84
CA LYS A 71 -13.40 -3.93 -22.98
C LYS A 71 -13.83 -2.65 -23.73
N LYS A 72 -13.66 -2.62 -25.05
CA LYS A 72 -13.99 -1.47 -25.92
C LYS A 72 -15.49 -1.15 -25.91
N TYR A 73 -16.35 -2.12 -25.62
CA TYR A 73 -17.80 -1.95 -25.65
C TYR A 73 -18.34 -1.45 -24.30
N ALA A 74 -19.04 -0.32 -24.31
CA ALA A 74 -19.63 0.27 -23.11
C ALA A 74 -20.61 -0.66 -22.39
N GLY A 75 -21.40 -1.44 -23.15
CA GLY A 75 -22.33 -2.43 -22.59
C GLY A 75 -21.62 -3.57 -21.86
N VAL A 76 -20.46 -4.02 -22.35
CA VAL A 76 -19.64 -5.02 -21.66
C VAL A 76 -19.05 -4.45 -20.38
N ARG A 77 -18.50 -3.22 -20.42
CA ARG A 77 -18.00 -2.56 -19.19
C ARG A 77 -19.11 -2.40 -18.16
N TRP A 78 -20.29 -1.97 -18.59
CA TRP A 78 -21.46 -1.85 -17.72
C TRP A 78 -21.88 -3.20 -17.15
N LEU A 79 -21.88 -4.27 -17.95
CA LEU A 79 -22.22 -5.61 -17.50
C LEU A 79 -21.18 -6.16 -16.51
N ALA A 80 -19.89 -5.98 -16.78
CA ALA A 80 -18.80 -6.38 -15.88
C ALA A 80 -18.90 -5.64 -14.54
N ARG A 81 -19.23 -4.33 -14.56
CA ARG A 81 -19.51 -3.55 -13.35
C ARG A 81 -20.75 -4.08 -12.61
N ARG A 82 -21.84 -4.34 -13.33
CA ARG A 82 -23.12 -4.80 -12.76
C ARG A 82 -23.07 -6.21 -12.19
N LEU A 83 -22.33 -7.11 -12.82
CA LEU A 83 -22.05 -8.45 -12.31
C LEU A 83 -21.14 -8.44 -11.08
N ASN A 84 -20.73 -7.24 -10.64
CA ASN A 84 -19.84 -7.03 -9.52
C ASN A 84 -18.60 -7.90 -9.68
N TRP A 85 -17.79 -7.58 -10.69
CA TRP A 85 -16.57 -8.32 -11.01
C TRP A 85 -15.68 -8.60 -9.79
N PHE A 86 -15.72 -7.75 -8.75
CA PHE A 86 -15.09 -8.04 -7.46
C PHE A 86 -15.58 -9.33 -6.79
N LYS A 87 -16.86 -9.66 -6.86
CA LYS A 87 -17.40 -10.94 -6.35
C LYS A 87 -16.88 -12.12 -7.16
N VAL A 88 -16.79 -11.98 -8.48
CA VAL A 88 -16.23 -13.00 -9.39
C VAL A 88 -14.74 -13.19 -9.12
N TYR A 89 -13.99 -12.09 -9.00
CA TYR A 89 -12.58 -12.07 -8.65
C TYR A 89 -12.33 -12.69 -7.26
N SER A 90 -13.06 -12.26 -6.23
CA SER A 90 -12.98 -12.82 -4.87
C SER A 90 -13.21 -14.33 -4.86
N SER A 91 -14.26 -14.79 -5.56
CA SER A 91 -14.56 -16.23 -5.68
C SER A 91 -13.45 -16.99 -6.39
N TYR A 92 -12.88 -16.39 -7.45
CA TYR A 92 -11.74 -16.95 -8.18
C TYR A 92 -10.47 -17.01 -7.32
N VAL A 93 -10.12 -15.95 -6.59
CA VAL A 93 -8.99 -15.91 -5.67
C VAL A 93 -9.18 -16.95 -4.55
N ASN A 94 -10.39 -17.09 -4.01
CA ASN A 94 -10.72 -18.13 -3.03
C ASN A 94 -10.52 -19.55 -3.58
N LEU A 95 -10.95 -19.81 -4.82
CA LEU A 95 -10.73 -21.10 -5.48
C LEU A 95 -9.24 -21.36 -5.72
N LEU A 96 -8.51 -20.38 -6.25
CA LEU A 96 -7.07 -20.52 -6.49
C LEU A 96 -6.30 -20.71 -5.18
N THR A 97 -6.61 -19.96 -4.13
CA THR A 97 -5.96 -20.11 -2.81
C THR A 97 -6.23 -21.47 -2.19
N ALA A 98 -7.42 -22.04 -2.42
CA ALA A 98 -7.78 -23.39 -1.99
C ALA A 98 -7.08 -24.52 -2.80
N VAL A 99 -6.61 -24.26 -4.02
CA VAL A 99 -6.03 -25.29 -4.88
C VAL A 99 -4.50 -25.16 -5.03
N LEU A 100 -3.99 -23.95 -5.17
CA LEU A 100 -2.61 -23.69 -5.60
C LEU A 100 -1.70 -23.13 -4.51
N TYR A 101 -2.27 -22.58 -3.44
CA TYR A 101 -1.48 -21.86 -2.45
C TYR A 101 -1.27 -22.63 -1.15
N SER A 102 -0.16 -22.30 -0.49
CA SER A 102 0.29 -22.90 0.77
C SER A 102 -0.72 -22.70 1.90
N LYS A 103 -0.63 -23.54 2.95
CA LYS A 103 -1.49 -23.44 4.15
C LYS A 103 -1.53 -22.02 4.74
N HIS A 104 -0.40 -21.30 4.68
CA HIS A 104 -0.32 -19.93 5.18
C HIS A 104 -1.18 -18.95 4.37
N ALA A 105 -1.31 -19.11 3.05
CA ALA A 105 -2.16 -18.25 2.22
C ALA A 105 -3.67 -18.37 2.50
N ARG A 106 -4.06 -19.36 3.30
CA ARG A 106 -5.44 -19.56 3.74
C ARG A 106 -5.74 -18.94 5.10
N GLU A 107 -4.71 -18.51 5.82
CA GLU A 107 -4.85 -18.01 7.17
C GLU A 107 -5.30 -16.55 7.15
N TRP A 108 -6.51 -16.31 7.64
CA TRP A 108 -7.03 -14.98 7.90
C TRP A 108 -6.45 -14.44 9.20
N ARG A 109 -5.94 -13.22 9.13
CA ARG A 109 -5.26 -12.55 10.23
C ARG A 109 -5.90 -11.21 10.49
N LYS A 110 -6.17 -10.91 11.76
CA LYS A 110 -6.77 -9.64 12.16
C LYS A 110 -5.79 -8.51 11.92
N VAL A 111 -6.29 -7.40 11.38
CA VAL A 111 -5.51 -6.17 11.17
C VAL A 111 -5.77 -5.18 12.31
N LEU A 112 -4.71 -4.51 12.74
CA LEU A 112 -4.73 -3.42 13.71
C LEU A 112 -3.85 -2.26 13.22
N ALA A 113 -4.29 -1.05 13.51
CA ALA A 113 -3.45 0.13 13.43
C ALA A 113 -2.27 0.00 14.41
N LEU A 114 -1.12 0.58 14.09
CA LEU A 114 0.08 0.51 14.93
C LEU A 114 -0.17 1.06 16.33
N ALA A 115 -0.87 2.19 16.46
CA ALA A 115 -1.22 2.79 17.74
C ALA A 115 -2.10 1.85 18.58
N ASP A 116 -3.08 1.20 17.95
CA ASP A 116 -3.96 0.22 18.61
C ASP A 116 -3.18 -1.02 19.04
N PHE A 117 -2.24 -1.50 18.22
CA PHE A 117 -1.38 -2.61 18.55
C PHE A 117 -0.51 -2.29 19.77
N VAL A 118 0.17 -1.14 19.77
CA VAL A 118 1.00 -0.68 20.90
C VAL A 118 0.18 -0.59 22.19
N LYS A 119 -0.99 0.05 22.12
CA LYS A 119 -1.90 0.19 23.27
C LYS A 119 -2.35 -1.17 23.80
N LYS A 120 -2.73 -2.09 22.90
CA LYS A 120 -3.23 -3.42 23.25
C LYS A 120 -2.15 -4.32 23.85
N LYS A 121 -0.92 -4.21 23.37
CA LYS A 121 0.19 -5.10 23.74
C LYS A 121 1.14 -4.52 24.78
N GLY A 122 1.02 -3.23 25.09
CA GLY A 122 1.93 -2.54 26.01
C GLY A 122 3.37 -2.54 25.49
N VAL A 123 3.52 -2.45 24.16
CA VAL A 123 4.84 -2.48 23.52
C VAL A 123 5.57 -1.16 23.78
N ALA A 124 6.88 -1.23 24.02
CA ALA A 124 7.71 -0.05 24.16
C ALA A 124 7.60 0.83 22.91
N SER A 125 7.24 2.10 23.12
CA SER A 125 7.14 3.11 22.08
C SER A 125 7.79 4.41 22.52
N CYS A 126 8.28 5.18 21.55
CA CYS A 126 8.89 6.48 21.74
C CYS A 126 8.24 7.46 20.76
N ASP A 127 7.69 8.55 21.27
CA ASP A 127 7.13 9.60 20.43
C ASP A 127 8.29 10.41 19.82
N LEU A 128 8.20 10.65 18.50
CA LEU A 128 9.12 11.49 17.75
C LEU A 128 8.57 12.92 17.61
N VAL A 129 7.25 13.02 17.37
CA VAL A 129 6.52 14.28 17.20
C VAL A 129 5.12 14.10 17.78
N ASP A 130 4.67 15.05 18.60
CA ASP A 130 3.32 15.05 19.15
C ASP A 130 2.25 15.29 18.08
N ALA A 131 1.00 14.97 18.39
CA ALA A 131 -0.11 15.32 17.51
C ALA A 131 -0.26 16.85 17.43
N GLU A 132 -0.46 17.37 16.23
CA GLU A 132 -0.54 18.81 15.98
C GLU A 132 -1.81 19.16 15.18
N GLN A 133 -2.38 20.34 15.41
CA GLN A 133 -3.42 20.90 14.54
C GLN A 133 -2.76 21.78 13.49
N ILE A 134 -2.94 21.41 12.22
CA ILE A 134 -2.35 22.12 11.10
C ILE A 134 -3.44 22.94 10.41
N GLU A 135 -3.21 24.24 10.26
CA GLU A 135 -4.06 25.13 9.46
C GLU A 135 -3.79 24.88 7.98
N ILE A 136 -4.87 24.65 7.21
CA ILE A 136 -4.75 24.43 5.76
C ILE A 136 -4.88 25.80 5.08
N PRO A 137 -3.82 26.31 4.43
CA PRO A 137 -3.95 27.54 3.68
C PRO A 137 -4.94 27.35 2.54
N GLN A 138 -5.81 28.34 2.34
CA GLN A 138 -6.77 28.34 1.24
C GLN A 138 -6.00 28.23 -0.10
N PRO A 139 -6.27 27.21 -0.93
CA PRO A 139 -5.51 27.04 -2.17
C PRO A 139 -5.80 28.20 -3.12
N MET A 140 -4.75 28.64 -3.82
CA MET A 140 -4.89 29.63 -4.88
C MET A 140 -5.47 28.96 -6.13
N VAL A 141 -6.72 29.27 -6.47
CA VAL A 141 -7.42 28.71 -7.64
C VAL A 141 -7.41 29.71 -8.80
N TYR A 142 -7.04 29.24 -9.99
CA TYR A 142 -7.16 29.98 -11.25
C TYR A 142 -7.99 29.18 -12.27
N PRO A 143 -8.96 29.80 -12.96
CA PRO A 143 -9.37 31.22 -12.85
C PRO A 143 -10.04 31.52 -11.50
N SER A 144 -9.98 32.78 -11.05
CA SER A 144 -10.51 33.20 -9.74
C SER A 144 -12.01 32.90 -9.56
N GLY A 145 -12.78 32.93 -10.65
CA GLY A 145 -14.20 32.54 -10.66
C GLY A 145 -14.46 31.05 -10.41
N ALA A 146 -13.43 30.21 -10.41
CA ALA A 146 -13.56 28.78 -10.09
C ALA A 146 -13.31 28.45 -8.60
N ARG A 147 -13.14 29.48 -7.74
CA ARG A 147 -12.86 29.31 -6.32
C ARG A 147 -13.97 28.61 -5.53
N GLU A 148 -15.20 28.58 -6.06
CA GLU A 148 -16.37 27.94 -5.44
C GLU A 148 -16.49 26.44 -5.73
N TYR A 149 -15.74 25.91 -6.71
CA TYR A 149 -15.82 24.50 -7.11
C TYR A 149 -15.12 23.50 -6.16
N PRO A 150 -13.99 23.83 -5.51
CA PRO A 150 -13.46 22.96 -4.48
C PRO A 150 -14.48 22.85 -3.33
N ALA A 151 -14.88 21.63 -3.00
CA ALA A 151 -15.65 21.37 -1.78
C ALA A 151 -14.88 21.92 -0.56
N SER A 152 -15.61 22.35 0.46
CA SER A 152 -15.06 22.98 1.67
C SER A 152 -13.79 22.26 2.12
N PHE A 153 -12.65 22.92 1.97
CA PHE A 153 -11.46 22.50 2.68
C PHE A 153 -11.76 22.66 4.16
N LEU A 154 -11.39 21.65 4.95
CA LEU A 154 -11.32 21.87 6.38
C LEU A 154 -10.32 23.02 6.58
N ASP A 155 -10.66 24.00 7.41
CA ASP A 155 -9.73 25.09 7.73
C ASP A 155 -8.51 24.55 8.50
N GLN A 156 -8.69 23.39 9.16
CA GLN A 156 -7.68 22.72 9.98
C GLN A 156 -7.81 21.21 9.86
N TYR A 157 -6.70 20.50 10.03
CA TYR A 157 -6.72 19.05 10.23
C TYR A 157 -5.79 18.66 11.38
N SER A 158 -6.15 17.55 12.04
CA SER A 158 -5.30 16.96 13.06
C SER A 158 -4.25 16.09 12.39
N PHE A 159 -2.99 16.47 12.49
CA PHE A 159 -1.88 15.61 12.17
C PHE A 159 -1.64 14.64 13.34
N PRO A 160 -1.65 13.32 13.11
CA PRO A 160 -1.46 12.35 14.18
C PRO A 160 -0.03 12.43 14.72
N ARG A 161 0.16 12.01 15.98
CA ARG A 161 1.49 11.85 16.55
C ARG A 161 2.33 10.89 15.71
N LEU A 162 3.63 11.16 15.59
CA LEU A 162 4.61 10.26 14.99
C LEU A 162 5.40 9.57 16.09
N PHE A 163 5.49 8.24 16.04
CA PHE A 163 6.16 7.46 17.06
C PHE A 163 6.81 6.22 16.48
N VAL A 164 7.76 5.66 17.21
CA VAL A 164 8.41 4.38 16.92
C VAL A 164 7.96 3.36 17.94
N ALA A 165 7.71 2.12 17.51
CA ALA A 165 7.42 0.99 18.38
C ALA A 165 8.42 -0.15 18.14
N THR A 166 8.86 -0.82 19.22
CA THR A 166 9.78 -1.94 19.12
C THR A 166 9.02 -3.26 19.12
N ILE A 167 8.91 -3.90 17.95
CA ILE A 167 8.18 -5.17 17.80
C ILE A 167 9.20 -6.30 17.68
N ASN A 168 9.14 -7.27 18.60
CA ASN A 168 10.01 -8.44 18.59
C ASN A 168 9.51 -9.48 17.58
N ASP A 169 10.44 -10.21 16.96
CA ASP A 169 10.17 -11.35 16.06
C ASP A 169 9.16 -11.04 14.93
N ALA A 170 9.12 -9.79 14.49
CA ALA A 170 8.24 -9.31 13.43
C ALA A 170 8.67 -9.85 12.06
N LYS A 171 7.69 -10.16 11.22
CA LYS A 171 7.89 -10.50 9.80
C LYS A 171 7.43 -9.35 8.94
N VAL A 172 8.32 -8.87 8.08
CA VAL A 172 8.04 -7.81 7.11
C VAL A 172 8.06 -8.42 5.71
N TYR A 173 7.07 -8.09 4.89
CA TYR A 173 7.01 -8.53 3.50
C TYR A 173 7.40 -7.37 2.59
N GLY A 174 8.46 -7.55 1.80
CA GLY A 174 8.90 -6.55 0.84
C GLY A 174 7.79 -6.20 -0.16
N GLY A 175 7.64 -4.90 -0.46
CA GLY A 175 6.56 -4.41 -1.30
C GLY A 175 5.20 -4.31 -0.60
N THR A 176 5.17 -4.43 0.74
CA THR A 176 3.98 -4.21 1.56
C THR A 176 4.27 -3.22 2.68
N ASN A 177 3.25 -2.45 3.07
CA ASN A 177 3.20 -1.57 4.24
C ASN A 177 2.59 -2.31 5.44
N LEU A 178 2.71 -3.63 5.47
CA LEU A 178 2.11 -4.52 6.45
C LEU A 178 3.19 -5.28 7.21
N ILE A 179 3.03 -5.36 8.52
CA ILE A 179 3.95 -6.07 9.41
C ILE A 179 3.16 -7.18 10.10
N LEU A 180 3.68 -8.41 10.07
CA LEU A 180 3.10 -9.53 10.79
C LEU A 180 3.84 -9.70 12.12
N ALA A 181 3.13 -9.48 13.22
CA ALA A 181 3.63 -9.75 14.57
C ALA A 181 3.71 -11.26 14.85
N ASP A 182 4.47 -11.62 15.87
CA ASP A 182 4.68 -13.00 16.35
C ASP A 182 3.37 -13.69 16.76
N ASP A 183 2.45 -12.93 17.36
CA ASP A 183 1.12 -13.36 17.78
C ASP A 183 0.12 -13.55 16.63
N GLY A 184 0.58 -13.35 15.40
CA GLY A 184 -0.20 -13.54 14.18
C GLY A 184 -1.07 -12.35 13.78
N MET A 185 -1.05 -11.23 14.53
CA MET A 185 -1.73 -10.00 14.16
C MET A 185 -0.97 -9.26 13.05
N VAL A 186 -1.73 -8.59 12.18
CA VAL A 186 -1.15 -7.71 11.18
C VAL A 186 -1.25 -6.27 11.63
N ILE A 187 -0.16 -5.54 11.47
CA ILE A 187 -0.03 -4.14 11.80
C ILE A 187 0.01 -3.35 10.49
N CYS A 188 -0.82 -2.30 10.42
CA CYS A 188 -0.85 -1.31 9.35
C CYS A 188 -0.62 0.10 9.92
N HIS A 189 -0.55 1.10 9.04
CA HIS A 189 -0.46 2.50 9.46
C HIS A 189 -1.77 3.01 10.07
N ASP A 190 -1.66 4.03 10.91
CA ASP A 190 -2.79 4.57 11.68
C ASP A 190 -3.81 5.36 10.84
N LEU A 191 -3.40 5.82 9.65
CA LEU A 191 -4.27 6.53 8.71
C LEU A 191 -5.14 5.60 7.85
N TYR A 192 -4.96 4.28 7.94
CA TYR A 192 -5.67 3.34 7.09
C TYR A 192 -7.13 3.16 7.54
N ASP A 193 -8.08 3.57 6.71
CA ASP A 193 -9.50 3.27 6.93
C ASP A 193 -9.88 1.95 6.26
N PHE A 194 -9.88 0.88 7.06
CA PHE A 194 -10.21 -0.47 6.59
C PHE A 194 -11.57 -0.57 5.88
N ALA A 195 -12.53 0.32 6.13
CA ALA A 195 -13.85 0.25 5.50
C ALA A 195 -13.91 0.91 4.12
N HIS A 196 -13.01 1.84 3.84
CA HIS A 196 -13.10 2.74 2.69
C HIS A 196 -11.87 2.70 1.78
N ASP A 197 -10.71 2.37 2.34
CA ASP A 197 -9.44 2.44 1.63
C ASP A 197 -9.07 1.09 0.99
N TYR A 198 -8.47 1.18 -0.20
CA TYR A 198 -7.80 0.06 -0.84
C TYR A 198 -6.30 0.20 -0.68
N THR A 199 -5.65 -0.89 -0.30
CA THR A 199 -4.19 -0.91 -0.16
C THR A 199 -3.51 -1.22 -1.49
N ALA A 200 -2.30 -0.71 -1.72
CA ALA A 200 -1.52 -1.03 -2.92
C ALA A 200 -1.29 -2.55 -3.03
N GLU A 201 -1.11 -3.21 -1.90
CA GLU A 201 -0.94 -4.65 -1.75
C GLU A 201 -2.16 -5.43 -2.23
N GLU A 202 -3.36 -4.92 -1.97
CA GLU A 202 -4.61 -5.48 -2.49
C GLU A 202 -4.73 -5.27 -4.00
N LEU A 203 -4.49 -4.04 -4.47
CA LEU A 203 -4.58 -3.69 -5.89
C LEU A 203 -3.58 -4.47 -6.75
N HIS A 204 -2.41 -4.82 -6.21
CA HIS A 204 -1.42 -5.66 -6.87
C HIS A 204 -1.63 -7.17 -6.64
N GLY A 205 -2.63 -7.57 -5.83
CA GLY A 205 -2.94 -8.96 -5.52
C GLY A 205 -1.84 -9.67 -4.74
N LEU A 206 -1.17 -8.95 -3.84
CA LEU A 206 -0.24 -9.48 -2.84
C LEU A 206 -0.99 -9.92 -1.58
N THR A 207 -2.07 -9.22 -1.25
CA THR A 207 -2.95 -9.52 -0.11
C THR A 207 -4.40 -9.57 -0.55
N PHE A 208 -5.23 -10.21 0.28
CA PHE A 208 -6.67 -10.20 0.13
C PHE A 208 -7.30 -9.72 1.43
N HIS A 209 -8.21 -8.75 1.35
CA HIS A 209 -8.82 -8.07 2.50
C HIS A 209 -10.28 -8.49 2.68
N ASP A 210 -10.67 -8.72 3.92
CA ASP A 210 -12.06 -8.91 4.35
C ASP A 210 -12.45 -7.67 5.17
N HIS A 211 -13.02 -6.68 4.47
CA HIS A 211 -13.40 -5.38 5.00
C HIS A 211 -14.40 -5.47 6.15
N ASP A 212 -15.33 -6.42 6.08
CA ASP A 212 -16.36 -6.60 7.10
C ASP A 212 -15.75 -7.09 8.43
N ASN A 213 -14.81 -8.02 8.35
CA ASN A 213 -14.20 -8.62 9.53
C ASN A 213 -12.89 -7.97 9.96
N LYS A 214 -12.34 -7.02 9.20
CA LYS A 214 -10.99 -6.44 9.41
C LYS A 214 -9.88 -7.49 9.43
N HIS A 215 -9.94 -8.42 8.48
CA HIS A 215 -8.94 -9.47 8.33
C HIS A 215 -8.24 -9.37 6.99
N ILE A 216 -7.00 -9.84 6.93
CA ILE A 216 -6.27 -10.03 5.69
C ILE A 216 -5.63 -11.40 5.63
N ARG A 217 -5.29 -11.81 4.42
CA ARG A 217 -4.41 -12.95 4.17
C ARG A 217 -3.43 -12.58 3.08
N TRP A 218 -2.20 -13.07 3.18
CA TRP A 218 -1.22 -12.93 2.11
C TRP A 218 -1.50 -13.94 1.00
N LEU A 219 -1.44 -13.48 -0.24
CA LEU A 219 -1.50 -14.29 -1.45
C LEU A 219 -0.09 -14.61 -1.99
N SER A 220 0.94 -14.01 -1.41
CA SER A 220 2.33 -14.25 -1.78
C SER A 220 3.15 -14.53 -0.52
N TYR A 221 4.00 -15.55 -0.58
CA TYR A 221 4.94 -15.90 0.48
C TYR A 221 6.34 -15.97 -0.08
N ASP A 222 7.30 -15.61 0.77
CA ASP A 222 8.70 -15.93 0.53
C ASP A 222 8.98 -17.34 1.05
N GLU A 223 9.56 -18.18 0.20
CA GLU A 223 9.95 -19.55 0.56
C GLU A 223 11.25 -19.58 1.37
N ALA A 224 12.07 -18.53 1.25
CA ALA A 224 13.36 -18.41 1.92
C ALA A 224 13.52 -17.03 2.56
N PRO A 225 12.72 -16.70 3.60
CA PRO A 225 12.79 -15.40 4.25
C PRO A 225 14.17 -15.18 4.88
N GLU A 226 14.70 -13.97 4.74
CA GLU A 226 15.96 -13.56 5.38
C GLU A 226 15.71 -13.17 6.84
N VAL A 227 16.59 -13.63 7.73
CA VAL A 227 16.56 -13.24 9.15
C VAL A 227 17.42 -12.00 9.32
N VAL A 228 16.79 -10.90 9.70
CA VAL A 228 17.45 -9.63 9.96
C VAL A 228 17.43 -9.36 11.47
N PRO A 229 18.57 -9.22 12.17
CA PRO A 229 18.59 -9.08 13.62
C PRO A 229 17.85 -7.84 14.13
N ILE A 230 18.00 -6.71 13.43
CA ILE A 230 17.36 -5.44 13.74
C ILE A 230 17.05 -4.75 12.42
N CYS A 231 15.82 -4.27 12.26
CA CYS A 231 15.42 -3.43 11.13
C CYS A 231 14.52 -2.29 11.58
N ALA A 232 14.46 -1.24 10.77
CA ALA A 232 13.45 -0.20 10.88
C ALA A 232 12.50 -0.36 9.70
N THR A 233 11.20 -0.39 9.97
CA THR A 233 10.15 -0.47 8.95
C THR A 233 9.20 0.69 9.14
N PHE A 234 8.85 1.35 8.04
CA PHE A 234 7.98 2.51 8.04
C PHE A 234 6.63 2.07 7.48
N VAL A 235 5.62 2.04 8.34
CA VAL A 235 4.23 1.88 7.91
C VAL A 235 3.78 3.22 7.32
N ASP A 236 3.09 3.21 6.17
CA ASP A 236 2.80 4.41 5.35
C ASP A 236 4.01 4.99 4.60
N ALA A 237 4.76 4.12 3.90
CA ALA A 237 5.86 4.53 3.02
C ALA A 237 5.54 4.35 1.53
N CYS A 238 4.24 4.26 1.19
CA CYS A 238 3.81 4.09 -0.19
C CYS A 238 3.88 5.43 -0.93
N ALA A 239 4.73 5.51 -1.96
CA ALA A 239 4.81 6.68 -2.81
C ALA A 239 4.57 6.30 -4.27
N VAL A 240 3.60 6.98 -4.90
CA VAL A 240 3.26 6.76 -6.32
C VAL A 240 4.29 7.35 -7.28
N ASN A 241 5.09 8.32 -6.82
CA ASN A 241 6.12 8.97 -7.61
C ASN A 241 7.24 9.54 -6.71
N TYR A 242 8.29 10.06 -7.35
CA TYR A 242 9.46 10.60 -6.67
C TYR A 242 9.15 11.85 -5.83
N ALA A 243 8.26 12.73 -6.29
CA ALA A 243 7.89 13.93 -5.54
C ALA A 243 7.19 13.55 -4.24
N HIS A 244 6.18 12.66 -4.30
CA HIS A 244 5.51 12.08 -3.15
C HIS A 244 6.53 11.43 -2.19
N TRP A 245 7.47 10.65 -2.70
CA TRP A 245 8.52 10.06 -1.87
C TRP A 245 9.37 11.12 -1.15
N LEU A 246 9.78 12.20 -1.84
CA LEU A 246 10.57 13.28 -1.26
C LEU A 246 9.80 14.11 -0.22
N THR A 247 8.51 14.32 -0.42
CA THR A 247 7.71 15.23 0.43
C THR A 247 7.04 14.52 1.60
N GLU A 248 6.79 13.21 1.51
CA GLU A 248 6.02 12.49 2.54
C GLU A 248 6.80 11.35 3.20
N VAL A 249 7.62 10.60 2.44
CA VAL A 249 8.34 9.43 2.98
C VAL A 249 9.71 9.81 3.53
N LEU A 250 10.52 10.53 2.74
CA LEU A 250 11.88 10.92 3.12
C LEU A 250 11.94 11.74 4.42
N PRO A 251 11.05 12.73 4.68
CA PRO A 251 11.12 13.51 5.91
C PRO A 251 10.92 12.66 7.17
N ARG A 252 10.09 11.60 7.11
CA ARG A 252 9.88 10.68 8.23
C ARG A 252 11.11 9.82 8.52
N ILE A 253 11.79 9.37 7.46
CA ILE A 253 13.07 8.66 7.60
C ILE A 253 14.12 9.61 8.20
N ALA A 254 14.18 10.85 7.72
CA ALA A 254 15.11 11.85 8.25
C ALA A 254 14.85 12.13 9.73
N LEU A 255 13.59 12.31 10.13
CA LEU A 255 13.16 12.50 11.51
C LEU A 255 13.57 11.31 12.40
N PHE A 256 13.30 10.08 11.95
CA PHE A 256 13.72 8.86 12.64
C PHE A 256 15.25 8.77 12.79
N CYS A 257 16.00 9.23 11.79
CA CYS A 257 17.46 9.25 11.83
C CYS A 257 18.05 10.37 12.69
N SER A 258 17.32 11.48 12.90
CA SER A 258 17.80 12.59 13.74
C SER A 258 17.61 12.37 15.24
N ASP A 259 16.66 11.50 15.62
CA ASP A 259 16.36 11.17 17.02
C ASP A 259 17.23 10.01 17.56
N ARG A 260 18.37 9.74 16.91
CA ARG A 260 19.32 8.65 17.22
C ARG A 260 20.75 9.16 17.27
#